data_AF-A0A933XII4-F1
#
_entry.id   AF-A0A933XII4-F1
#
_cell.length_a   1.000
_cell.length_b   1.000
_cell.length_c   1.000
_cell.angle_alpha   90.00
_cell.angle_beta   90.00
_cell.angle_gamma   90.00
#
_symmetry.space_group_name_H-M   'P 1'
#
loop_
_entity.id
_entity.type
_entity.pdbx_description
1 polymer ?
#
loop_
_entity_poly.entity_id
_entity_poly.type
_entity_poly.pdbx_seq_one_letter_code
_entity_poly.pdbx_strand_id
1 'polypeptide(L)'
;MNNLTARIDLLKLIAHPTRIAILDELSKGVKCVSDLEEFLEVSQSNISQHLSSLRLAGIIDYFIDGRLRCYFLKNPFIPDLLEILKKEYSCDLPGPECCPVTKKGTYHGERRK
;
A
#
# COMPACT_ATOMS: atom_id res chain seq x y z
N MET A 1 -0.51 21.59 4.00
CA MET A 1 -1.32 20.59 3.26
C MET A 1 -1.51 19.38 4.15
N ASN A 2 -2.76 19.07 4.51
CA ASN A 2 -3.08 18.18 5.62
C ASN A 2 -2.59 16.74 5.35
N ASN A 3 -1.78 16.21 6.25
CA ASN A 3 -1.14 14.89 6.16
C ASN A 3 -2.14 13.75 5.82
N LEU A 4 -3.40 13.89 6.26
CA LEU A 4 -4.45 12.89 6.07
C LEU A 4 -4.86 12.71 4.60
N THR A 5 -5.00 13.77 3.81
CA THR A 5 -5.42 13.65 2.40
C THR A 5 -4.35 12.93 1.58
N ALA A 6 -3.09 13.27 1.82
CA ALA A 6 -1.96 12.59 1.17
C ALA A 6 -1.90 11.09 1.50
N ARG A 7 -2.21 10.70 2.75
CA ARG A 7 -2.31 9.28 3.13
C ARG A 7 -3.46 8.57 2.42
N ILE A 8 -4.63 9.22 2.32
CA ILE A 8 -5.79 8.66 1.61
C ILE A 8 -5.45 8.43 0.13
N ASP A 9 -4.82 9.41 -0.51
CA ASP A 9 -4.48 9.32 -1.92
C ASP A 9 -3.43 8.22 -2.18
N LEU A 10 -2.45 8.07 -1.27
CA LEU A 10 -1.50 6.95 -1.31
C LEU A 10 -2.20 5.60 -1.19
N LEU A 11 -3.13 5.43 -0.25
CA LEU A 11 -3.86 4.17 -0.08
C LEU A 11 -4.74 3.85 -1.30
N LYS A 12 -5.45 4.85 -1.85
CA LYS A 12 -6.21 4.70 -3.10
C LYS A 12 -5.32 4.32 -4.29
N LEU A 13 -4.11 4.86 -4.33
CA LEU A 13 -3.12 4.51 -5.35
C LEU A 13 -2.53 3.12 -5.13
N ILE A 14 -2.47 2.59 -3.92
CA ILE A 14 -1.95 1.23 -3.70
C ILE A 14 -3.04 0.17 -3.94
N ALA A 15 -4.30 0.50 -3.69
CA ALA A 15 -5.47 -0.39 -3.82
C ALA A 15 -5.78 -0.77 -5.29
N HIS A 16 -4.93 -1.60 -5.90
CA HIS A 16 -5.14 -2.25 -7.20
C HIS A 16 -4.33 -3.54 -7.23
N PRO A 17 -4.89 -4.66 -7.74
CA PRO A 17 -4.23 -5.97 -7.70
C PRO A 17 -2.84 -5.95 -8.33
N THR A 18 -2.71 -5.40 -9.55
CA THR A 18 -1.40 -5.31 -10.23
C THR A 18 -0.40 -4.43 -9.49
N ARG A 19 -0.83 -3.36 -8.81
CA ARG A 19 0.08 -2.49 -8.06
C ARG A 19 0.56 -3.19 -6.79
N ILE A 20 -0.32 -3.90 -6.08
CA ILE A 20 0.06 -4.75 -4.95
C ILE A 20 1.06 -5.82 -5.40
N ALA A 21 0.80 -6.49 -6.52
CA ALA A 21 1.70 -7.53 -7.03
C ALA A 21 3.09 -6.98 -7.43
N ILE A 22 3.14 -5.83 -8.11
CA ILE A 22 4.40 -5.12 -8.39
C ILE A 22 5.14 -4.80 -7.08
N LEU A 23 4.45 -4.24 -6.09
CA LEU A 23 5.06 -3.87 -4.82
C LEU A 23 5.54 -5.10 -4.02
N ASP A 24 4.82 -6.22 -4.09
CA ASP A 24 5.24 -7.49 -3.49
C ASP A 24 6.52 -8.01 -4.14
N GLU A 25 6.62 -7.99 -5.47
CA GLU A 25 7.85 -8.38 -6.18
C GLU A 25 9.01 -7.44 -5.87
N LEU A 26 8.78 -6.14 -5.82
CA LEU A 26 9.80 -5.15 -5.47
C LEU A 26 10.22 -5.21 -3.99
N SER A 27 9.38 -5.78 -3.11
CA SER A 27 9.75 -6.03 -1.71
C SER A 27 10.79 -7.14 -1.56
N LYS A 28 10.88 -8.03 -2.55
CA LYS A 28 11.86 -9.14 -2.60
C LYS A 28 13.20 -8.71 -3.19
N GLY A 29 13.27 -7.54 -3.82
CA GLY A 29 14.49 -7.00 -4.41
C GLY A 29 14.20 -6.13 -5.65
N VAL A 30 15.28 -5.64 -6.25
CA VAL A 30 15.21 -4.86 -7.49
C VAL A 30 14.66 -5.74 -8.63
N LYS A 31 13.77 -5.19 -9.46
CA LYS A 31 13.21 -5.87 -10.65
C LYS A 31 13.24 -4.95 -11.86
N CYS A 32 13.60 -5.47 -13.02
CA CYS A 32 13.49 -4.76 -14.28
C CYS A 32 12.11 -4.97 -14.91
N VAL A 33 11.76 -4.12 -15.89
CA VAL A 33 10.42 -4.17 -16.52
C VAL A 33 10.11 -5.55 -17.10
N SER A 34 11.10 -6.18 -17.76
CA SER A 34 10.99 -7.53 -18.31
C SER A 34 10.66 -8.58 -17.25
N ASP A 35 11.28 -8.47 -16.07
CA ASP A 35 11.05 -9.41 -14.98
C ASP A 35 9.59 -9.29 -14.49
N LEU A 36 9.10 -8.05 -14.34
CA LEU A 36 7.72 -7.78 -13.91
C LEU A 36 6.69 -8.25 -14.94
N GLU A 37 6.99 -8.18 -16.24
CA GLU A 37 6.13 -8.74 -17.29
C GLU A 37 6.00 -10.26 -17.17
N GLU A 38 7.12 -10.95 -16.93
CA GLU A 38 7.16 -12.40 -16.76
C GLU A 38 6.43 -12.84 -15.48
N PHE A 39 6.66 -12.15 -14.35
CA PHE A 39 6.03 -12.52 -13.08
C PHE A 39 4.53 -12.24 -13.00
N LEU A 40 4.05 -11.22 -13.71
CA LEU A 40 2.66 -10.76 -13.58
C LEU A 40 1.74 -11.19 -14.72
N GLU A 41 2.30 -11.72 -15.82
CA GLU A 41 1.56 -12.10 -17.04
C GLU A 41 0.70 -10.95 -17.60
N VAL A 42 1.17 -9.70 -17.43
CA VAL A 42 0.51 -8.48 -17.91
C VAL A 42 1.35 -7.83 -19.01
N SER A 43 0.70 -7.15 -19.96
CA SER A 43 1.39 -6.44 -21.03
C SER A 43 2.29 -5.29 -20.54
N GLN A 44 3.39 -5.08 -21.27
CA GLN A 44 4.38 -4.02 -21.11
C GLN A 44 3.78 -2.62 -20.87
N SER A 45 2.78 -2.27 -21.68
CA SER A 45 2.15 -0.95 -21.67
C SER A 45 1.38 -0.71 -20.37
N ASN A 46 0.70 -1.75 -19.86
CA ASN A 46 -0.08 -1.69 -18.64
C ASN A 46 0.85 -1.64 -17.40
N ILE A 47 1.92 -2.44 -17.38
CA ILE A 47 2.94 -2.37 -16.32
C ILE A 47 3.60 -1.00 -16.27
N SER A 48 3.97 -0.44 -17.43
CA SER A 48 4.61 0.88 -17.51
C SER A 48 3.71 1.99 -16.94
N GLN A 49 2.40 1.90 -17.16
CA GLN A 49 1.43 2.85 -16.59
C GLN A 49 1.34 2.76 -15.07
N HIS A 50 1.33 1.54 -14.52
CA HIS A 50 1.35 1.31 -13.07
C HIS A 50 2.65 1.82 -12.44
N LEU A 51 3.81 1.48 -13.01
CA LEU A 51 5.12 1.93 -12.54
C LEU A 51 5.25 3.46 -12.56
N SER A 52 4.75 4.10 -13.63
CA SER A 52 4.74 5.56 -13.73
C SER A 52 3.92 6.18 -12.60
N SER A 53 2.73 5.64 -12.34
CA SER A 53 1.83 6.12 -11.28
C SER A 53 2.43 5.95 -9.88
N LEU A 54 3.02 4.79 -9.60
CA LEU A 54 3.71 4.50 -8.33
C LEU A 54 4.93 5.40 -8.12
N ARG A 55 5.69 5.68 -9.20
CA ARG A 55 6.85 6.57 -9.15
C ARG A 55 6.45 8.02 -8.89
N LEU A 56 5.40 8.52 -9.55
CA LEU A 56 4.90 9.88 -9.33
C LEU A 56 4.46 10.11 -7.89
N ALA A 57 3.98 9.07 -7.20
CA ALA A 57 3.64 9.12 -5.79
C ALA A 57 4.83 8.88 -4.84
N GLY A 58 6.05 8.74 -5.36
CA GLY A 58 7.27 8.53 -4.57
C GLY A 58 7.35 7.17 -3.88
N ILE A 59 6.55 6.19 -4.33
CA ILE A 59 6.52 4.84 -3.75
C ILE A 59 7.72 4.02 -4.21
N ILE A 60 8.05 4.14 -5.49
CA ILE A 60 9.16 3.46 -6.14
C ILE A 60 10.06 4.47 -6.85
N ASP A 61 11.28 4.06 -7.15
CA ASP A 61 12.14 4.74 -8.11
C ASP A 61 12.80 3.72 -9.04
N TYR A 62 13.60 4.20 -9.97
CA TYR A 62 14.36 3.33 -10.87
C TYR A 62 15.78 3.85 -11.13
N PHE A 63 16.62 2.94 -11.60
CA PHE A 63 17.89 3.25 -12.25
C PHE A 63 17.95 2.55 -13.61
N ILE A 64 18.92 2.96 -14.43
CA ILE A 64 19.16 2.36 -15.74
C ILE A 64 20.38 1.45 -15.63
N ASP A 65 20.20 0.17 -15.98
CA ASP A 65 21.28 -0.81 -16.09
C ASP A 65 21.40 -1.26 -17.55
N GLY A 66 22.41 -0.74 -18.25
CA GLY A 66 22.56 -0.90 -19.69
C GLY A 66 21.35 -0.34 -20.46
N ARG A 67 20.52 -1.23 -21.00
CA ARG A 67 19.28 -0.88 -21.72
C ARG A 67 18.00 -1.12 -20.90
N LEU A 68 18.14 -1.65 -19.69
CA LEU A 68 17.02 -2.02 -18.83
C LEU A 68 16.72 -0.90 -17.84
N ARG A 69 15.43 -0.70 -17.54
CA ARG A 69 14.99 0.12 -16.40
C ARG A 69 14.66 -0.83 -15.26
N CYS A 70 15.34 -0.64 -14.13
CA CYS A 70 15.21 -1.51 -12.97
C CYS A 70 14.71 -0.69 -11.79
N TYR A 71 13.61 -1.16 -11.21
CA TYR A 71 12.81 -0.48 -10.21
C TYR A 71 13.08 -1.04 -8.82
N PHE A 72 12.88 -0.20 -7.80
CA PHE A 72 13.05 -0.55 -6.40
C PHE A 72 12.07 0.21 -5.51
N LEU A 73 11.76 -0.35 -4.34
CA LEU A 73 10.95 0.35 -3.33
C LEU A 73 11.72 1.53 -2.76
N LYS A 74 11.09 2.71 -2.76
CA LYS A 74 11.63 3.95 -2.19
C LYS A 74 10.97 4.30 -0.87
N ASN A 75 9.68 4.02 -0.75
CA ASN A 75 8.90 4.38 0.42
C ASN A 75 8.93 3.28 1.50
N PRO A 76 9.47 3.56 2.70
CA PRO A 76 9.63 2.56 3.77
C PRO A 76 8.31 2.11 4.39
N PHE A 77 7.19 2.79 4.14
CA PHE A 77 5.87 2.36 4.61
C PHE A 77 5.35 1.11 3.89
N ILE A 78 5.82 0.86 2.66
CA ILE A 78 5.25 -0.19 1.82
C ILE A 78 5.54 -1.60 2.36
N PRO A 79 6.78 -1.95 2.76
CA PRO A 79 7.04 -3.26 3.36
C PRO A 79 6.14 -3.55 4.57
N ASP A 80 6.00 -2.59 5.49
CA ASP A 80 5.14 -2.72 6.68
C ASP A 80 3.68 -2.93 6.29
N LEU A 81 3.18 -2.17 5.31
CA LEU A 81 1.82 -2.32 4.80
C LEU A 81 1.59 -3.71 4.21
N LEU A 82 2.52 -4.20 3.38
CA LEU A 82 2.41 -5.51 2.76
C LEU A 82 2.45 -6.63 3.81
N GLU A 83 3.25 -6.48 4.86
CA GLU A 83 3.27 -7.43 5.99
C GLU A 83 1.91 -7.46 6.69
N ILE A 84 1.32 -6.30 6.97
CA ILE A 84 -0.01 -6.20 7.60
C ILE A 84 -1.09 -6.86 6.72
N LEU A 85 -1.05 -6.65 5.41
CA LEU A 85 -2.01 -7.22 4.47
C LEU A 85 -1.94 -8.75 4.36
N LYS A 86 -0.79 -9.35 4.68
CA LYS A 86 -0.59 -10.82 4.69
C LYS A 86 -1.02 -11.48 6.00
N LYS A 87 -1.31 -10.71 7.06
CA LYS A 87 -1.72 -11.27 8.35
C LYS A 87 -3.14 -11.84 8.26
N GLU A 88 -3.27 -13.09 8.68
CA GLU A 88 -4.57 -13.73 8.87
C GLU A 88 -5.08 -13.43 10.27
N TYR A 89 -6.35 -13.04 10.38
CA TYR A 89 -7.01 -12.75 11.65
C TYR A 89 -8.10 -13.80 11.85
N SER A 90 -7.95 -14.65 12.87
CA SER A 90 -8.83 -15.80 13.13
C SER A 90 -10.03 -15.46 14.02
N CYS A 91 -10.12 -14.24 14.55
CA CYS A 91 -11.19 -13.79 15.43
C CYS A 91 -11.54 -12.34 15.16
N ASP A 92 -12.84 -12.04 15.16
CA ASP A 92 -13.34 -10.68 15.11
C ASP A 92 -13.12 -9.97 16.44
N LEU A 93 -12.96 -8.65 16.39
CA LEU A 93 -12.97 -7.83 17.60
C LEU A 93 -14.37 -7.89 18.23
N PRO A 94 -14.47 -8.08 19.56
CA PRO A 94 -15.76 -8.11 20.22
C PRO A 94 -16.48 -6.77 20.02
N GLY A 95 -17.79 -6.84 19.79
CA GLY A 95 -18.63 -5.65 19.82
C GLY A 95 -18.49 -4.94 21.18
N PRO A 96 -18.52 -3.61 21.23
CA PRO A 96 -18.41 -2.90 22.50
C PRO A 96 -19.56 -3.31 23.43
N GLU A 97 -19.25 -3.65 24.69
CA GLU A 97 -20.24 -4.07 25.69
C GLU A 97 -21.33 -3.01 25.95
N CYS A 98 -21.03 -1.74 25.69
CA CYS A 98 -22.00 -0.66 25.77
C CYS A 98 -21.66 0.49 24.79
N CYS A 99 -22.68 1.23 24.34
CA CYS A 99 -22.47 2.39 23.48
C CYS A 99 -21.86 3.55 24.30
N PRO A 100 -20.70 4.12 23.90
CA PRO A 100 -20.01 5.18 24.64
C PRO A 100 -20.80 6.50 24.74
N VAL A 101 -21.94 6.62 24.05
CA VAL A 101 -22.72 7.87 23.93
C VAL A 101 -24.13 7.76 24.52
N THR A 102 -24.57 6.59 25.01
CA THR A 102 -25.93 6.44 25.55
C THR A 102 -26.07 7.00 26.97
N LYS A 103 -27.25 7.55 27.28
CA LYS A 103 -27.65 8.08 28.61
C LYS A 103 -27.59 7.08 29.78
N LYS A 104 -27.27 5.80 29.54
CA LYS A 104 -27.25 4.71 30.54
C LYS A 104 -25.88 4.03 30.72
N GLY A 105 -24.84 4.46 30.00
CA GLY A 105 -23.48 3.90 30.13
C GLY A 105 -22.50 4.89 30.73
N THR A 106 -21.61 4.43 31.61
CA THR A 106 -20.47 5.20 32.13
C THR A 106 -19.32 5.13 31.13
N TYR A 107 -19.15 6.17 30.31
CA TYR A 107 -17.93 6.35 29.52
C TYR A 107 -16.85 6.94 30.43
N HIS A 108 -15.70 6.27 30.56
CA HIS A 108 -14.59 6.71 31.41
C HIS A 108 -13.73 7.84 30.80
N GLY A 109 -14.04 8.31 29.59
CA GLY A 109 -13.32 9.41 28.95
C GLY A 109 -14.04 10.76 29.07
N GLU A 110 -13.29 11.85 28.94
CA GLU A 110 -13.84 13.21 28.97
C GLU A 110 -14.70 13.49 27.72
N ARG A 111 -15.96 13.89 27.93
CA ARG A 111 -16.77 14.46 26.84
C ARG A 111 -16.17 15.80 26.44
N ARG A 112 -15.69 15.93 25.20
CA ARG A 112 -15.44 17.24 24.61
C ARG A 112 -16.78 17.96 24.43
N LYS A 113 -16.88 19.16 24.99
CA LYS A 113 -18.03 20.07 24.84
C LYS A 113 -18.06 20.69 23.46
#